data_AF-A0A063Y2S2-F1
#
_entry.id   AF-A0A063Y2S2-F1
#
_cell.length_a   1.000
_cell.length_b   1.000
_cell.length_c   1.000
_cell.angle_alpha   90.00
_cell.angle_beta   90.00
_cell.angle_gamma   90.00
#
_symmetry.space_group_name_H-M   'P 1'
#
loop_
_entity.id
_entity.type
_entity.pdbx_description
1 polymer ?
#
loop_
_entity_poly.entity_id
_entity_poly.type
_entity_poly.pdbx_seq_one_letter_code
_entity_poly.pdbx_strand_id
1 'polypeptide(L)'
;MTSAVDFQKPVEAVKSLIALQTETLTKTVELQKKSGEELVAFFKAEAEKAKSLKTPEEVIKFNTEANTSLFNLLKAQGEAFTSLATEASKSVMAEMQSFGK
;
A
#
# COMPACT_ATOMS: atom_id res chain seq x y z
N MET A 1 10.60 14.21 49.52
CA MET A 1 9.52 13.93 48.55
C MET A 1 10.11 13.09 47.44
N THR A 2 9.92 11.77 47.47
CA THR A 2 10.28 10.88 46.37
C THR A 2 9.03 10.71 45.52
N SER A 3 8.90 11.52 44.47
CA SER A 3 7.90 11.26 43.44
C SER A 3 8.30 9.97 42.74
N ALA A 4 7.52 8.90 42.92
CA ALA A 4 7.72 7.67 42.18
C ALA A 4 7.60 8.00 40.68
N VAL A 5 8.61 7.63 39.90
CA VAL A 5 8.55 7.76 38.44
C VAL A 5 7.41 6.86 37.95
N ASP A 6 6.38 7.47 37.35
CA ASP A 6 5.24 6.76 36.79
C ASP A 6 5.63 6.14 35.44
N PHE A 7 5.96 4.85 35.46
CA PHE A 7 6.31 4.07 34.29
C PHE A 7 5.09 3.52 33.52
N GLN A 8 3.86 3.72 34.00
CA GLN A 8 2.68 3.19 33.30
C GLN A 8 2.44 3.93 31.98
N LYS A 9 2.51 5.27 31.98
CA LYS A 9 2.27 6.08 30.77
C LYS A 9 3.25 5.79 29.62
N PRO A 10 4.58 5.68 29.85
CA PRO A 10 5.51 5.28 28.80
C PRO A 10 5.23 3.88 28.23
N VAL A 11 4.83 2.92 29.08
CA VAL A 11 4.53 1.55 28.64
C VAL A 11 3.25 1.50 27.79
N GLU A 12 2.21 2.23 28.18
CA GLU A 12 0.97 2.35 27.41
C GLU A 12 1.22 3.04 26.06
N ALA A 13 2.04 4.10 26.04
CA ALA A 13 2.42 4.78 24.82
C ALA A 13 3.15 3.84 23.83
N VAL A 14 4.12 3.06 24.33
CA VAL A 14 4.83 2.07 23.51
C VAL A 14 3.87 1.00 22.97
N LYS A 15 2.94 0.50 23.79
CA LYS A 15 1.94 -0.49 23.34
C LYS A 15 1.06 0.06 22.22
N SER A 16 0.62 1.31 22.34
CA SER A 16 -0.20 1.95 21.32
C SER A 16 0.56 2.15 20.01
N LEU A 17 1.82 2.59 20.07
CA LEU A 17 2.68 2.71 18.88
C LEU A 17 2.94 1.35 18.19
N ILE A 18 3.15 0.29 18.97
CA ILE A 18 3.30 -1.08 18.44
C ILE A 18 2.00 -1.55 17.77
N ALA A 19 0.85 -1.25 18.35
CA ALA A 19 -0.44 -1.58 17.76
C ALA A 19 -0.64 -0.87 16.41
N LEU A 20 -0.36 0.43 16.34
CA LEU A 20 -0.42 1.22 15.10
C LEU A 20 0.55 0.68 14.03
N GLN A 21 1.77 0.32 14.43
CA GLN A 21 2.75 -0.26 13.52
C GLN A 21 2.27 -1.61 12.99
N THR A 22 1.72 -2.47 13.85
CA THR A 22 1.19 -3.78 13.47
C THR A 22 0.03 -3.65 12.49
N GLU A 23 -0.92 -2.73 12.76
CA GLU A 23 -2.03 -2.45 11.86
C GLU A 23 -1.54 -1.96 10.49
N THR A 24 -0.57 -1.04 10.48
CA THR A 24 0.02 -0.51 9.24
C THR A 24 0.72 -1.60 8.43
N LEU A 25 1.45 -2.51 9.10
CA LEU A 25 2.09 -3.65 8.45
C LEU A 25 1.06 -4.61 7.85
N THR A 26 -0.01 -4.93 8.59
CA THR A 26 -1.10 -5.77 8.08
C THR A 26 -1.72 -5.16 6.81
N LYS A 27 -2.09 -3.88 6.86
CA LYS A 27 -2.63 -3.15 5.69
C LYS A 27 -1.66 -3.12 4.52
N THR A 28 -0.37 -2.99 4.79
CA THR A 28 0.69 -3.02 3.76
C THR A 28 0.73 -4.39 3.08
N VAL A 29 0.70 -5.48 3.84
CA VAL A 29 0.71 -6.85 3.30
C VAL A 29 -0.55 -7.13 2.48
N GLU A 30 -1.72 -6.71 2.96
CA GLU A 30 -2.97 -6.85 2.22
C GLU A 30 -2.93 -6.08 0.89
N LEU A 31 -2.39 -4.85 0.90
CA LEU A 31 -2.26 -4.05 -0.31
C LEU A 31 -1.24 -4.63 -1.29
N GLN A 32 -0.13 -5.18 -0.79
CA GLN A 32 0.85 -5.91 -1.62
C GLN A 32 0.22 -7.15 -2.28
N LYS A 33 -0.55 -7.92 -1.51
CA LYS A 33 -1.27 -9.09 -2.02
C LYS A 33 -2.23 -8.68 -3.13
N LYS A 34 -3.08 -7.68 -2.87
CA LYS A 34 -4.03 -7.16 -3.86
C LYS A 34 -3.31 -6.68 -5.14
N SER A 35 -2.24 -5.92 -4.98
CA SER A 35 -1.43 -5.41 -6.09
C SER A 35 -0.85 -6.54 -6.94
N GLY A 36 -0.37 -7.61 -6.29
CA GLY A 36 0.13 -8.81 -6.96
C GLY A 36 -0.97 -9.57 -7.71
N GLU A 37 -2.15 -9.73 -7.10
CA GLU A 37 -3.31 -10.37 -7.74
C GLU A 37 -3.77 -9.60 -8.98
N GLU A 38 -3.84 -8.27 -8.91
CA GLU A 38 -4.19 -7.41 -10.05
C GLU A 38 -3.14 -7.49 -11.18
N LEU A 39 -1.84 -7.52 -10.85
CA LEU A 39 -0.78 -7.69 -11.85
C LEU A 39 -0.86 -9.06 -12.54
N VAL A 40 -1.08 -10.13 -11.78
CA VAL A 40 -1.25 -11.47 -12.34
C VAL A 40 -2.48 -11.52 -13.24
N ALA A 41 -3.59 -10.92 -12.82
CA ALA A 41 -4.81 -10.84 -13.63
C ALA A 41 -4.58 -10.06 -14.93
N PHE A 42 -3.90 -8.92 -14.85
CA PHE A 42 -3.50 -8.11 -16.00
C PHE A 42 -2.68 -8.92 -17.00
N PHE A 43 -1.57 -9.54 -16.57
CA PHE A 43 -0.70 -10.30 -17.47
C PHE A 43 -1.39 -11.52 -18.07
N LYS A 44 -2.28 -12.20 -17.33
CA LYS A 44 -3.09 -13.29 -17.88
C LYS A 44 -4.01 -12.79 -19.00
N ALA A 45 -4.70 -11.68 -18.80
CA ALA A 45 -5.59 -11.11 -19.80
C ALA A 45 -4.84 -10.68 -21.07
N GLU A 46 -3.71 -9.99 -20.90
CA GLU A 46 -2.87 -9.54 -22.03
C GLU A 46 -2.24 -10.72 -22.77
N ALA A 47 -1.83 -11.79 -22.07
CA ALA A 47 -1.31 -13.01 -22.69
C ALA A 47 -2.35 -13.71 -23.57
N GLU A 48 -3.63 -13.76 -23.16
CA GLU A 48 -4.70 -14.31 -24.00
C GLU A 48 -4.98 -13.41 -25.21
N LYS A 49 -5.02 -12.08 -25.03
CA LYS A 49 -5.19 -11.12 -26.12
C LYS A 49 -4.05 -11.23 -27.14
N ALA A 50 -2.81 -11.41 -26.69
CA ALA A 50 -1.64 -11.56 -27.55
C ALA A 50 -1.72 -12.76 -28.50
N LYS A 51 -2.37 -13.86 -28.10
CA LYS A 51 -2.54 -15.05 -28.96
C LYS A 51 -3.42 -14.79 -30.19
N SER A 52 -4.25 -13.76 -30.15
CA SER A 52 -5.21 -13.44 -31.20
C SER A 52 -4.67 -12.49 -32.27
N LEU A 53 -3.48 -11.91 -32.06
CA LEU A 53 -2.86 -10.92 -32.94
C LEU A 53 -2.32 -11.59 -34.21
N LYS A 54 -2.64 -11.04 -35.38
CA LYS A 54 -2.29 -11.63 -36.69
C LYS A 54 -1.43 -10.72 -37.55
N THR A 55 -1.49 -9.41 -37.31
CA THR A 55 -0.80 -8.42 -38.14
C THR A 55 0.20 -7.58 -37.34
N PRO A 56 1.24 -7.03 -37.99
CA PRO A 56 2.15 -6.09 -37.34
C PRO A 56 1.45 -4.86 -36.75
N GLU A 57 0.42 -4.33 -37.41
CA GLU A 57 -0.33 -3.17 -36.91
C GLU A 57 -1.09 -3.50 -35.62
N GLU A 58 -1.72 -4.69 -35.55
CA GLU A 58 -2.38 -5.17 -34.33
C GLU A 58 -1.40 -5.34 -33.18
N VAL A 59 -0.18 -5.83 -33.45
CA VAL A 59 0.87 -5.98 -32.43
C VAL A 59 1.31 -4.63 -31.88
N ILE A 60 1.52 -3.63 -32.74
CA ILE A 60 1.91 -2.28 -32.31
C ILE A 60 0.79 -1.67 -31.44
N LYS A 61 -0.45 -1.72 -31.92
CA LYS A 61 -1.61 -1.20 -31.19
C LYS A 61 -1.77 -1.88 -29.83
N PHE A 62 -1.68 -3.21 -29.80
CA PHE A 62 -1.70 -3.98 -28.57
C PHE A 62 -0.62 -3.53 -27.59
N ASN A 63 0.63 -3.36 -28.05
CA ASN A 63 1.73 -2.96 -27.17
C ASN A 63 1.50 -1.58 -26.53
N THR A 64 1.03 -0.60 -27.31
CA THR A 64 0.73 0.74 -26.80
C THR A 64 -0.40 0.72 -25.78
N GLU A 65 -1.49 -0.02 -26.05
CA GLU A 65 -2.62 -0.16 -25.14
C GLU A 65 -2.24 -0.89 -23.85
N ALA A 66 -1.52 -2.01 -23.96
CA ALA A 66 -1.08 -2.82 -22.83
C ALA A 66 -0.13 -2.03 -21.93
N ASN A 67 0.86 -1.34 -22.49
CA ASN A 67 1.80 -0.53 -21.70
C ASN A 67 1.12 0.65 -21.02
N THR A 68 0.15 1.28 -21.67
CA THR A 68 -0.65 2.36 -21.07
C THR A 68 -1.49 1.84 -19.90
N SER A 69 -2.11 0.67 -20.08
CA SER A 69 -2.92 0.02 -19.05
C SER A 69 -2.06 -0.43 -17.87
N LEU A 70 -0.90 -1.01 -18.13
CA LEU A 70 0.08 -1.39 -17.11
C LEU A 70 0.57 -0.17 -16.32
N PHE A 71 0.89 0.94 -17.02
CA PHE A 71 1.29 2.18 -16.37
C PHE A 71 0.21 2.69 -15.41
N ASN A 72 -1.04 2.73 -15.86
CA ASN A 72 -2.16 3.18 -15.03
C ASN A 72 -2.40 2.26 -13.83
N LEU A 73 -2.26 0.94 -14.01
CA LEU A 73 -2.34 -0.02 -12.91
C LEU A 73 -1.25 0.24 -11.86
N LEU A 74 0.01 0.34 -12.28
CA LEU A 74 1.13 0.59 -11.38
C LEU A 74 1.02 1.95 -10.68
N LYS A 75 0.55 2.98 -11.40
CA LYS A 75 0.27 4.29 -10.82
C LYS A 75 -0.78 4.20 -9.72
N ALA A 76 -1.91 3.54 -9.98
CA ALA A 76 -2.98 3.37 -8.99
C ALA A 76 -2.49 2.60 -7.74
N GLN A 77 -1.66 1.57 -7.93
CA GLN A 77 -1.03 0.85 -6.82
C GLN A 77 -0.12 1.78 -6.00
N GLY A 78 0.73 2.57 -6.65
CA GLY A 78 1.60 3.55 -5.99
C GLY A 78 0.82 4.62 -5.21
N GLU A 79 -0.29 5.11 -5.76
CA GLU A 79 -1.19 6.05 -5.10
C GLU A 79 -1.84 5.42 -3.85
N ALA A 80 -2.24 4.16 -3.92
CA ALA A 80 -2.78 3.44 -2.76
C ALA A 80 -1.75 3.28 -1.63
N PHE A 81 -0.49 2.93 -1.96
CA PHE A 81 0.59 2.88 -0.95
C PHE A 81 0.88 4.25 -0.35
N THR A 82 0.86 5.30 -1.17
CA THR A 82 1.06 6.68 -0.71
C THR A 82 -0.06 7.11 0.24
N SER A 83 -1.31 6.74 -0.05
CA SER A 83 -2.45 7.00 0.84
C SER A 83 -2.28 6.30 2.18
N LEU A 84 -1.93 5.00 2.16
CA LEU A 84 -1.69 4.23 3.38
C LEU A 84 -0.58 4.84 4.24
N ALA A 85 0.56 5.22 3.62
CA ALA A 85 1.67 5.86 4.33
C ALA A 85 1.25 7.21 4.95
N THR A 86 0.44 7.98 4.23
CA THR A 86 -0.09 9.28 4.70
C THR A 86 -1.04 9.09 5.88
N GLU A 87 -1.94 8.12 5.80
CA GLU A 87 -2.86 7.77 6.89
C GLU A 87 -2.10 7.29 8.13
N ALA A 88 -1.17 6.36 7.98
CA ALA A 88 -0.34 5.86 9.07
C ALA A 88 0.43 7.00 9.77
N SER A 89 1.02 7.91 8.99
CA SER A 89 1.73 9.08 9.52
C SER A 89 0.81 10.00 10.33
N LYS A 90 -0.41 10.25 9.85
CA LYS A 90 -1.40 11.05 10.57
C LYS A 90 -1.82 10.37 11.87
N SER A 91 -2.06 9.06 11.86
CA SER A 91 -2.42 8.30 13.06
C SER A 91 -1.31 8.33 14.11
N VAL A 92 -0.05 8.16 13.70
CA VAL A 92 1.10 8.27 14.62
C VAL A 92 1.21 9.69 15.20
N MET A 93 1.04 10.74 14.38
CA MET A 93 1.07 12.11 14.89
C MET A 93 -0.06 12.38 15.89
N ALA A 94 -1.27 11.90 15.62
CA ALA A 94 -2.41 12.04 16.53
C ALA A 94 -2.14 11.33 17.88
N GLU A 95 -1.59 10.11 17.82
CA GLU A 95 -1.23 9.34 19.01
C GLU A 95 -0.14 10.04 19.84
N MET A 96 0.92 10.54 19.19
CA MET A 96 1.97 11.31 19.85
C MET A 96 1.46 12.60 20.50
N GLN A 97 0.51 13.30 19.86
CA GLN A 97 -0.13 14.47 20.46
C GLN A 97 -1.00 14.12 21.66
N SER A 98 -1.56 12.90 21.71
CA SER A 98 -2.35 12.44 22.86
C SER A 98 -1.50 12.22 24.11
N PHE A 99 -0.23 11.82 23.95
CA PHE A 99 0.71 11.62 25.06
C PHE A 99 1.29 12.93 25.63
N GLY A 100 1.24 14.01 24.85
CA GLY A 100 1.70 15.34 25.27
C GLY A 100 0.66 16.15 26.07
N LYS A 101 -0.55 15.61 26.25
CA LYS A 101 -1.63 16.17 27.06
C LYS A 101 -1.74 15.42 28.39
#